data_AF-A0A8I1V907-F1
#
_entry.id   AF-A0A8I1V907-F1
#
_cell.length_a   1.000
_cell.length_b   1.000
_cell.length_c   1.000
_cell.angle_alpha   90.00
_cell.angle_beta   90.00
_cell.angle_gamma   90.00
#
_symmetry.space_group_name_H-M   'P 1'
#
loop_
_entity.id
_entity.type
_entity.pdbx_description
1 polymer ?
#
loop_
_entity_poly.entity_id
_entity_poly.type
_entity_poly.pdbx_seq_one_letter_code
_entity_poly.pdbx_strand_id
1 'polypeptide(L)'
;MSDSALFTPSEFLVIEQVARSRDGHETTLSFQEGGGTIAVFARARANRSRTLTLDWSLPPRGADEYDMRRRLAVLEHLYSFVFRQSPLAPFAFGAPKNISGSARRDVLSQPEVLARVAQLRECVIAELDAETRHRTKAWISPSIESVKARGVDALQVSGRVRSGRSEPFQGTLAFVRGEHLACGAEVRRDGTAACTLFDGHRHEHSHEASEPMVLTYSGHVAADHIVLPMTRVFTHGIKSQRQHRSTKQ
;
A
#
# COMPACT_ATOMS: atom_id res chain seq x y z
N MET A 1 -2.04 27.44 -7.97
CA MET A 1 -1.61 26.63 -6.82
C MET A 1 -1.62 25.19 -7.29
N SER A 2 -0.49 24.48 -7.17
CA SER A 2 -0.35 23.13 -7.75
C SER A 2 -1.06 22.12 -6.84
N ASP A 3 -2.19 21.59 -7.28
CA ASP A 3 -2.93 20.49 -6.65
C ASP A 3 -2.22 19.16 -6.93
N SER A 4 -1.01 18.98 -6.41
CA SER A 4 -0.30 17.70 -6.52
C SER A 4 -0.85 16.70 -5.49
N ALA A 5 -1.20 15.50 -5.95
CA ALA A 5 -1.69 14.40 -5.10
C ALA A 5 -0.59 13.77 -4.21
N LEU A 6 0.68 14.02 -4.58
CA LEU A 6 1.87 13.72 -3.78
C LEU A 6 2.43 15.06 -3.33
N PHE A 7 2.65 15.22 -2.03
CA PHE A 7 3.22 16.44 -1.48
C PHE A 7 4.65 16.62 -1.94
N THR A 8 5.38 15.58 -2.39
CA THR A 8 6.84 15.68 -2.58
C THR A 8 7.24 16.97 -3.28
N PRO A 9 7.70 17.98 -2.52
CA PRO A 9 8.13 19.21 -3.11
C PRO A 9 9.35 18.88 -3.95
N SER A 10 9.50 19.55 -5.09
CA SER A 10 10.61 19.34 -6.04
C SER A 10 12.00 19.47 -5.41
N GLU A 11 12.07 19.97 -4.17
CA GLU A 11 13.28 20.10 -3.36
C GLU A 11 13.81 18.77 -2.80
N PHE A 12 12.97 17.73 -2.65
CA PHE A 12 13.40 16.43 -2.11
C PHE A 12 13.50 15.37 -3.20
N LEU A 13 14.59 15.41 -3.98
CA LEU A 13 14.90 14.37 -4.94
C LEU A 13 15.27 13.07 -4.22
N VAL A 14 14.43 12.04 -4.37
CA VAL A 14 14.73 10.70 -3.85
C VAL A 14 15.42 9.86 -4.91
N ILE A 15 16.58 9.32 -4.55
CA ILE A 15 17.32 8.34 -5.34
C ILE A 15 16.99 6.95 -4.83
N GLU A 16 16.52 6.09 -5.73
CA GLU A 16 16.34 4.66 -5.51
C GLU A 16 17.50 3.91 -6.17
N GLN A 17 18.33 3.25 -5.35
CA GLN A 17 19.49 2.48 -5.82
C GLN A 17 19.28 1.00 -5.54
N VAL A 18 19.43 0.17 -6.58
CA VAL A 18 19.36 -1.29 -6.46
C VAL A 18 20.77 -1.87 -6.56
N ALA A 19 21.20 -2.57 -5.52
CA ALA A 19 22.47 -3.26 -5.46
C ALA A 19 22.29 -4.76 -5.31
N ARG A 20 23.23 -5.54 -5.86
CA ARG A 20 23.37 -6.96 -5.50
C ARG A 20 23.96 -7.06 -4.10
N SER A 21 23.37 -7.90 -3.28
CA SER A 21 23.83 -8.25 -1.93
C SER A 21 24.05 -9.76 -1.85
N ARG A 22 24.71 -10.22 -0.78
CA ARG A 22 24.99 -11.64 -0.56
C ARG A 22 23.72 -12.52 -0.49
N ASP A 23 22.61 -11.95 -0.03
CA ASP A 23 21.34 -12.67 0.18
C ASP A 23 20.25 -12.32 -0.87
N GLY A 24 20.60 -11.57 -1.93
CA GLY A 24 19.66 -11.17 -2.99
C GLY A 24 19.86 -9.71 -3.42
N HIS A 25 18.77 -9.00 -3.69
CA HIS A 25 18.80 -7.57 -4.03
C HIS A 25 18.53 -6.71 -2.79
N GLU A 26 19.30 -5.64 -2.64
CA GLU A 26 19.06 -4.57 -1.68
C GLU A 26 18.67 -3.31 -2.43
N THR A 27 17.54 -2.71 -2.05
CA THR A 27 17.12 -1.40 -2.57
C THR A 27 17.31 -0.36 -1.48
N THR A 28 18.00 0.73 -1.80
CA THR A 28 18.23 1.86 -0.88
C THR A 28 17.45 3.07 -1.37
N LEU A 29 16.71 3.71 -0.47
CA LEU A 29 16.02 4.97 -0.71
C LEU A 29 16.73 6.08 0.08
N SER A 30 17.04 7.16 -0.60
CA SER A 30 17.81 8.26 -0.04
C SER A 30 17.44 9.60 -0.64
N PHE A 31 17.61 10.67 0.12
CA PHE A 31 17.54 12.03 -0.42
C PHE A 31 18.89 12.43 -1.00
N GLN A 32 18.87 13.14 -2.12
CA GLN A 32 20.00 13.93 -2.59
C GLN A 32 19.91 15.33 -1.98
N GLU A 33 20.88 15.68 -1.13
CA GLU A 33 21.00 17.01 -0.55
C GLU A 33 22.05 17.85 -1.29
N GLY A 34 21.93 19.17 -1.20
CA GLY A 34 22.88 20.10 -1.80
C GLY A 34 24.32 19.77 -1.40
N GLY A 35 25.22 19.69 -2.38
CA GLY A 35 26.62 19.28 -2.15
C GLY A 35 26.90 17.78 -2.32
N GLY A 36 25.92 16.97 -2.73
CA GLY A 36 26.11 15.55 -3.04
C GLY A 36 26.01 14.61 -1.82
N THR A 37 25.56 15.13 -0.67
CA THR A 37 25.30 14.31 0.52
C THR A 37 24.06 13.45 0.29
N ILE A 38 24.20 12.14 0.54
CA ILE A 38 23.13 11.15 0.39
C ILE A 38 22.61 10.77 1.77
N ALA A 39 21.39 11.20 2.10
CA ALA A 39 20.74 10.84 3.35
C ALA A 39 19.84 9.61 3.15
N VAL A 40 20.36 8.43 3.50
CA VAL A 40 19.61 7.17 3.42
C VAL A 40 18.52 7.12 4.48
N PHE A 41 17.26 6.99 4.06
CA PHE A 41 16.12 6.88 4.98
C PHE A 41 15.44 5.52 4.96
N ALA A 42 15.66 4.69 3.93
CA ALA A 42 15.17 3.32 3.92
C ALA A 42 16.09 2.35 3.17
N ARG A 43 16.07 1.09 3.60
CA ARG A 43 16.71 -0.05 2.94
C ARG A 43 15.72 -1.22 2.93
N ALA A 44 15.47 -1.76 1.75
CA ALA A 44 14.61 -2.91 1.55
C ALA A 44 15.45 -4.12 1.11
N ARG A 45 15.28 -5.25 1.78
CA ARG A 45 16.02 -6.49 1.50
C ARG A 45 15.07 -7.66 1.47
N ALA A 46 15.09 -8.45 0.40
CA ALA A 46 14.44 -9.75 0.41
C ALA A 46 15.29 -10.71 1.25
N ASN A 47 14.69 -11.34 2.26
CA ASN A 47 15.36 -12.40 3.00
C ASN A 47 15.13 -13.77 2.33
N ARG A 48 15.75 -14.83 2.85
CA ARG A 48 15.60 -16.20 2.33
C ARG A 48 14.16 -16.73 2.39
N SER A 49 13.31 -16.18 3.26
CA SER A 49 11.89 -16.52 3.34
C SER A 49 11.00 -15.70 2.38
N ARG A 50 11.61 -15.00 1.40
CA ARG A 50 10.92 -14.09 0.45
C ARG A 50 10.12 -12.97 1.12
N THR A 51 10.44 -12.67 2.38
CA THR A 51 9.89 -11.54 3.12
C THR A 51 10.73 -10.31 2.84
N LEU A 52 10.10 -9.23 2.39
CA LEU A 52 10.77 -7.96 2.20
C LEU A 52 10.93 -7.27 3.55
N THR A 53 12.16 -7.22 4.04
CA THR A 53 12.50 -6.51 5.26
C THR A 53 12.71 -5.05 4.95
N LEU A 54 11.94 -4.17 5.60
CA LEU A 54 12.02 -2.73 5.40
C LEU A 54 12.64 -2.06 6.63
N ASP A 55 13.90 -1.69 6.49
CA ASP A 55 14.67 -0.93 7.46
C ASP A 55 14.52 0.55 7.15
N TRP A 56 13.81 1.32 7.96
CA TRP A 56 13.57 2.73 7.66
C TRP A 56 13.71 3.64 8.88
N SER A 57 13.92 4.93 8.63
CA SER A 57 14.05 5.97 9.64
C SER A 57 13.32 7.23 9.16
N LEU A 58 12.71 7.93 10.10
CA LEU A 58 12.25 9.29 9.86
C LEU A 58 13.39 10.25 10.22
N PRO A 59 13.52 11.40 9.53
CA PRO A 59 14.27 12.51 10.08
C PRO A 59 13.82 12.82 11.52
N PRO A 60 14.72 13.30 12.39
CA PRO A 60 14.33 13.75 13.72
C PRO A 60 13.16 14.73 13.63
N ARG A 61 12.37 14.82 14.71
CA ARG A 61 11.32 15.83 14.77
C ARG A 61 12.02 17.20 14.82
N GLY A 62 12.02 17.88 13.68
CA GLY A 62 12.56 19.23 13.59
C GLY A 62 11.63 20.24 14.24
N ALA A 63 12.16 21.43 14.46
CA ALA A 63 11.40 22.56 14.99
C ALA A 63 10.82 23.46 13.88
N ASP A 64 11.10 23.14 12.61
CA ASP A 64 10.69 23.96 11.47
C ASP A 64 9.93 23.18 10.39
N GLU A 65 9.32 23.94 9.48
CA GLU A 65 8.50 23.44 8.39
C GLU A 65 9.30 22.54 7.43
N TYR A 66 10.58 22.84 7.19
CA TYR A 66 11.41 22.07 6.26
C TYR A 66 11.59 20.61 6.74
N ASP A 67 11.88 20.42 8.02
CA ASP A 67 12.03 19.09 8.60
C ASP A 67 10.72 18.29 8.60
N MET A 68 9.58 18.96 8.81
CA MET A 68 8.26 18.32 8.69
C MET A 68 7.95 17.90 7.25
N ARG A 69 8.23 18.78 6.27
CA ARG A 69 8.10 18.46 4.84
C ARG A 69 8.99 17.29 4.43
N ARG A 70 10.21 17.22 4.97
CA ARG A 70 11.13 16.09 4.75
C ARG A 70 10.59 14.78 5.33
N ARG A 71 9.98 14.81 6.53
CA ARG A 71 9.30 13.65 7.12
C ARG A 71 8.11 13.18 6.27
N LEU A 72 7.33 14.11 5.73
CA LEU A 72 6.25 13.79 4.77
C LEU A 72 6.81 13.12 3.52
N ALA A 73 7.86 13.68 2.91
CA ALA A 73 8.48 13.11 1.72
C ALA A 73 8.96 11.66 1.96
N VAL A 74 9.56 11.35 3.11
CA VAL A 74 9.92 9.96 3.46
C VAL A 74 8.71 9.04 3.42
N LEU A 75 7.60 9.43 4.05
CA LEU A 75 6.40 8.59 4.14
C LEU A 75 5.74 8.39 2.78
N GLU A 76 5.67 9.43 1.94
CA GLU A 76 5.08 9.34 0.60
C GLU A 76 5.93 8.50 -0.36
N HIS A 77 7.26 8.62 -0.29
CA HIS A 77 8.16 7.75 -1.05
C HIS A 77 8.15 6.32 -0.55
N LEU A 78 8.05 6.10 0.76
CA LEU A 78 7.92 4.78 1.35
C LEU A 78 6.61 4.11 0.90
N TYR A 79 5.51 4.86 0.89
CA TYR A 79 4.23 4.41 0.36
C TYR A 79 4.36 3.99 -1.11
N SER A 80 4.92 4.87 -1.94
CA SER A 80 5.11 4.63 -3.38
C SER A 80 6.04 3.43 -3.66
N PHE A 81 7.07 3.24 -2.83
CA PHE A 81 7.94 2.07 -2.91
C PHE A 81 7.20 0.78 -2.60
N VAL A 82 6.47 0.74 -1.48
CA VAL A 82 5.70 -0.45 -1.04
C VAL A 82 4.60 -0.79 -2.05
N PHE A 83 3.92 0.23 -2.59
CA PHE A 83 2.82 0.06 -3.55
C PHE A 83 3.28 -0.62 -4.85
N ARG A 84 4.51 -0.34 -5.30
CA ARG A 84 5.09 -0.96 -6.51
C ARG A 84 5.61 -2.38 -6.31
N GLN A 85 5.66 -2.87 -5.07
CA GLN A 85 6.04 -4.26 -4.81
C GLN A 85 4.91 -5.22 -5.16
N SER A 86 5.20 -6.52 -5.15
CA SER A 86 4.16 -7.53 -5.31
C SER A 86 3.12 -7.43 -4.17
N PRO A 87 1.81 -7.43 -4.47
CA PRO A 87 0.76 -7.41 -3.45
C PRO A 87 0.70 -8.70 -2.63
N LEU A 88 1.39 -9.76 -3.09
CA LEU A 88 1.56 -11.02 -2.36
C LEU A 88 2.80 -11.05 -1.46
N ALA A 89 3.70 -10.05 -1.57
CA ALA A 89 4.92 -10.05 -0.78
C ALA A 89 4.58 -9.85 0.71
N PRO A 90 5.10 -10.70 1.61
CA PRO A 90 5.09 -10.41 3.03
C PRO A 90 6.18 -9.39 3.36
N PHE A 91 5.89 -8.47 4.28
CA PHE A 91 6.79 -7.40 4.70
C PHE A 91 7.12 -7.52 6.19
N ALA A 92 8.41 -7.56 6.53
CA ALA A 92 8.81 -7.35 7.92
C ALA A 92 8.92 -5.84 8.16
N PHE A 93 7.88 -5.27 8.76
CA PHE A 93 7.72 -3.82 8.95
C PHE A 93 7.58 -3.49 10.44
N GLY A 94 8.28 -2.45 10.89
CA GLY A 94 8.30 -2.02 12.29
C GLY A 94 8.40 -0.51 12.42
N ALA A 95 8.56 -0.03 13.65
CA ALA A 95 8.77 1.39 13.93
C ALA A 95 10.07 1.92 13.29
N PRO A 96 10.18 3.24 13.04
CA PRO A 96 11.42 3.85 12.58
C PRO A 96 12.59 3.52 13.49
N LYS A 97 13.76 3.24 12.89
CA LYS A 97 14.99 2.89 13.63
C LYS A 97 15.39 3.92 14.70
N ASN A 98 15.07 5.19 14.47
CA ASN A 98 15.39 6.29 15.37
C ASN A 98 14.34 6.54 16.49
N ILE A 99 13.22 5.82 16.49
CA ILE A 99 12.16 5.98 17.51
C ILE A 99 12.21 4.84 18.56
N SER A 100 12.79 3.68 18.24
CA SER A 100 13.04 2.65 19.27
C SER A 100 14.19 1.72 18.92
N GLY A 101 15.10 1.51 19.88
CA GLY A 101 16.07 0.41 19.85
C GLY A 101 15.38 -0.94 19.66
N SER A 102 15.84 -1.72 18.67
CA SER A 102 15.34 -3.05 18.31
C SER A 102 13.80 -3.21 18.36
N ALA A 103 13.06 -2.37 17.64
CA ALA A 103 11.62 -2.58 17.46
C ALA A 103 11.37 -3.98 16.90
N ARG A 104 10.51 -4.77 17.56
CA ARG A 104 10.00 -6.02 16.99
C ARG A 104 9.30 -5.68 15.68
N ARG A 105 9.63 -6.41 14.62
CA ARG A 105 8.98 -6.28 13.31
C ARG A 105 7.86 -7.29 13.22
N ASP A 106 6.72 -6.82 12.78
CA ASP A 106 5.60 -7.69 12.44
C ASP A 106 5.72 -8.06 10.96
N VAL A 107 5.32 -9.28 10.63
CA VAL A 107 5.16 -9.69 9.23
C VAL A 107 3.75 -9.27 8.81
N LEU A 108 3.69 -8.25 7.96
CA LEU A 108 2.47 -7.63 7.46
C LEU A 108 2.32 -7.89 5.96
N SER A 109 1.08 -7.90 5.48
CA SER A 109 0.77 -7.84 4.05
C SER A 109 1.02 -6.44 3.49
N GLN A 110 1.20 -6.33 2.16
CA GLN A 110 1.30 -5.02 1.49
C GLN A 110 0.19 -4.03 1.90
N PRO A 111 -1.13 -4.37 1.85
CA PRO A 111 -2.18 -3.42 2.23
C PRO A 111 -2.07 -2.93 3.67
N GLU A 112 -1.61 -3.78 4.60
CA GLU A 112 -1.40 -3.40 6.00
C GLU A 112 -0.22 -2.42 6.17
N VAL A 113 0.87 -2.63 5.43
CA VAL A 113 2.00 -1.67 5.43
C VAL A 113 1.58 -0.34 4.83
N LEU A 114 0.89 -0.34 3.69
CA LEU A 114 0.39 0.88 3.05
C LEU A 114 -0.53 1.67 3.97
N ALA A 115 -1.48 1.00 4.64
CA ALA A 115 -2.37 1.63 5.61
C ALA A 115 -1.60 2.24 6.80
N ARG A 116 -0.58 1.56 7.31
CA ARG A 116 0.26 2.05 8.41
C ARG A 116 1.10 3.26 8.00
N VAL A 117 1.68 3.26 6.80
CA VAL A 117 2.43 4.41 6.27
C VAL A 117 1.52 5.61 6.07
N ALA A 118 0.31 5.41 5.51
CA ALA A 118 -0.67 6.48 5.37
C ALA A 118 -1.09 7.05 6.73
N GLN A 119 -1.33 6.21 7.75
CA GLN A 119 -1.66 6.68 9.09
C GLN A 119 -0.53 7.53 9.69
N LEU A 120 0.73 7.10 9.52
CA LEU A 120 1.89 7.87 9.96
C LEU A 120 2.00 9.22 9.23
N ARG A 121 1.66 9.27 7.95
CA ARG A 121 1.62 10.53 7.18
C ARG A 121 0.60 11.49 7.77
N GLU A 122 -0.61 11.02 8.06
CA GLU A 122 -1.64 11.85 8.65
C GLU A 122 -1.25 12.39 10.04
N CYS A 123 -0.48 11.63 10.83
CA CYS A 123 0.09 12.14 12.07
C CYS A 123 1.05 13.32 11.82
N VAL A 124 1.91 13.25 10.81
CA VAL A 124 2.83 14.34 10.47
C VAL A 124 2.08 15.55 9.90
N ILE A 125 1.02 15.33 9.11
CA ILE A 125 0.17 16.42 8.61
C ILE A 125 -0.56 17.12 9.74
N ALA A 126 -1.10 16.40 10.71
CA ALA A 126 -1.76 17.01 11.86
C ALA A 126 -0.80 17.94 12.65
N GLU A 127 0.48 17.59 12.72
CA GLU A 127 1.52 18.46 13.29
C GLU A 127 1.79 19.67 12.37
N LEU A 128 1.98 19.45 11.07
CA LEU A 128 2.27 20.51 10.10
C LEU A 128 1.13 21.54 9.96
N ASP A 129 -0.11 21.09 9.91
CA ASP A 129 -1.31 21.93 9.79
C ASP A 129 -1.56 22.73 11.09
N ALA A 130 -1.01 22.30 12.23
CA ALA A 130 -1.04 23.08 13.47
C ALA A 130 -0.03 24.25 13.45
N GLU A 131 1.09 24.06 12.77
CA GLU A 131 2.18 25.04 12.69
C GLU A 131 2.06 25.96 11.46
N THR A 132 1.40 25.48 10.39
CA THR A 132 1.30 26.18 9.10
C THR A 132 -0.17 26.33 8.68
N ARG A 133 -0.50 27.36 7.92
CA ARG A 133 -1.85 27.53 7.34
C ARG A 133 -2.06 26.73 6.05
N HIS A 134 -1.13 25.85 5.69
CA HIS A 134 -1.29 24.98 4.54
C HIS A 134 -2.28 23.86 4.88
N ARG A 135 -3.17 23.54 3.94
CA ARG A 135 -4.07 22.39 4.06
C ARG A 135 -3.61 21.33 3.10
N THR A 136 -2.94 20.31 3.62
CA THR A 136 -2.56 19.15 2.81
C THR A 136 -3.78 18.23 2.66
N LYS A 137 -4.01 17.66 1.46
CA LYS A 137 -5.10 16.69 1.28
C LYS A 137 -4.85 15.47 2.16
N ALA A 138 -5.86 15.09 2.94
CA ALA A 138 -5.81 13.93 3.80
C ALA A 138 -5.74 12.64 2.97
N TRP A 139 -4.90 11.69 3.37
CA TRP A 139 -4.89 10.35 2.79
C TRP A 139 -5.84 9.42 3.53
N ILE A 140 -6.66 8.72 2.75
CA ILE A 140 -7.58 7.71 3.25
C ILE A 140 -7.16 6.38 2.66
N SER A 141 -6.74 5.45 3.52
CA SER A 141 -6.45 4.08 3.12
C SER A 141 -7.74 3.26 3.10
N PRO A 142 -8.26 2.86 1.93
CA PRO A 142 -9.44 2.02 1.90
C PRO A 142 -9.08 0.57 2.24
N SER A 143 -10.10 -0.22 2.57
CA SER A 143 -10.02 -1.67 2.61
C SER A 143 -10.88 -2.27 1.50
N ILE A 144 -10.41 -3.38 0.93
CA ILE A 144 -11.17 -4.17 -0.03
C ILE A 144 -11.60 -5.46 0.66
N GLU A 145 -12.88 -5.77 0.53
CA GLU A 145 -13.50 -7.03 0.93
C GLU A 145 -13.99 -7.74 -0.32
N SER A 146 -13.64 -9.02 -0.46
CA SER A 146 -14.28 -9.86 -1.47
C SER A 146 -15.71 -10.11 -1.01
N VAL A 147 -16.67 -9.73 -1.86
CA VAL A 147 -18.07 -10.09 -1.67
C VAL A 147 -18.26 -11.32 -2.55
N LYS A 148 -18.56 -12.47 -1.92
CA LYS A 148 -18.77 -13.76 -2.60
C LYS A 148 -19.59 -13.59 -3.89
N ALA A 149 -19.27 -14.37 -4.92
CA ALA A 149 -20.06 -14.50 -6.13
C ALA A 149 -21.55 -14.55 -5.77
N ARG A 150 -22.32 -13.57 -6.27
CA ARG A 150 -23.78 -13.49 -6.00
C ARG A 150 -24.59 -14.47 -6.85
N GLY A 151 -23.93 -15.34 -7.63
CA GLY A 151 -24.57 -16.25 -8.56
C GLY A 151 -24.03 -17.69 -8.47
N VAL A 152 -24.68 -18.57 -9.22
CA VAL A 152 -24.29 -19.99 -9.40
C VAL A 152 -23.03 -20.10 -10.29
N ASP A 153 -22.70 -19.03 -11.03
CA ASP A 153 -21.61 -18.96 -11.99
C ASP A 153 -20.30 -18.46 -11.36
N ALA A 154 -19.23 -19.25 -11.49
CA ALA A 154 -17.89 -18.96 -11.01
C ALA A 154 -17.25 -17.73 -11.69
N LEU A 155 -17.78 -17.24 -12.81
CA LEU A 155 -17.30 -16.05 -13.51
C LEU A 155 -17.87 -14.74 -12.95
N GLN A 156 -18.97 -14.78 -12.19
CA GLN A 156 -19.56 -13.59 -11.59
C GLN A 156 -18.82 -13.22 -10.31
N VAL A 157 -18.19 -12.05 -10.31
CA VAL A 157 -17.38 -11.57 -9.18
C VAL A 157 -17.93 -10.27 -8.61
N SER A 158 -17.73 -10.07 -7.32
CA SER A 158 -18.07 -8.81 -6.68
C SER A 158 -17.07 -8.46 -5.57
N GLY A 159 -16.96 -7.18 -5.30
CA GLY A 159 -16.10 -6.65 -4.26
C GLY A 159 -16.74 -5.43 -3.62
N ARG A 160 -16.30 -5.16 -2.39
CA ARG A 160 -16.69 -3.96 -1.65
C ARG A 160 -15.44 -3.22 -1.20
N VAL A 161 -15.40 -1.94 -1.54
CA VAL A 161 -14.45 -0.98 -0.99
C VAL A 161 -15.09 -0.35 0.23
N ARG A 162 -14.33 -0.24 1.32
CA ARG A 162 -14.70 0.55 2.49
C ARG A 162 -13.63 1.60 2.74
N SER A 163 -14.07 2.76 3.16
CA SER A 163 -13.26 3.82 3.70
C SER A 163 -13.90 4.19 5.04
N GLY A 164 -13.11 4.71 5.99
CA GLY A 164 -13.66 5.19 7.26
C GLY A 164 -14.57 6.43 7.14
N ARG A 165 -14.88 6.88 5.91
CA ARG A 165 -15.74 8.04 5.62
C ARG A 165 -17.06 7.59 5.01
N SER A 166 -18.12 8.36 5.29
CA SER A 166 -19.49 8.12 4.82
C SER A 166 -19.79 8.70 3.43
N GLU A 167 -18.79 9.22 2.74
CA GLU A 167 -18.93 9.84 1.43
C GLU A 167 -19.14 8.79 0.32
N PRO A 168 -19.85 9.13 -0.78
CA PRO A 168 -20.06 8.19 -1.87
C PRO A 168 -18.72 7.83 -2.52
N PHE A 169 -18.45 6.54 -2.64
CA PHE A 169 -17.27 6.05 -3.33
C PHE A 169 -17.30 6.45 -4.80
N GLN A 170 -16.14 6.85 -5.31
CA GLN A 170 -15.87 7.03 -6.74
C GLN A 170 -14.76 6.06 -7.18
N GLY A 171 -14.53 5.95 -8.49
CA GLY A 171 -13.46 5.12 -9.04
C GLY A 171 -13.93 3.74 -9.51
N THR A 172 -12.98 2.86 -9.83
CA THR A 172 -13.24 1.55 -10.41
C THR A 172 -12.62 0.45 -9.58
N LEU A 173 -13.25 -0.73 -9.63
CA LEU A 173 -12.69 -1.96 -9.09
C LEU A 173 -12.40 -2.89 -10.27
N ALA A 174 -11.12 -3.19 -10.47
CA ALA A 174 -10.64 -4.21 -11.39
C ALA A 174 -10.55 -5.55 -10.69
N PHE A 175 -10.94 -6.61 -11.39
CA PHE A 175 -10.90 -7.99 -10.95
C PHE A 175 -10.05 -8.79 -11.91
N VAL A 176 -9.12 -9.57 -11.38
CA VAL A 176 -8.31 -10.52 -12.15
C VAL A 176 -8.32 -11.86 -11.42
N ARG A 177 -8.45 -12.95 -12.16
CA ARG A 177 -8.27 -14.32 -11.67
C ARG A 177 -7.41 -15.09 -12.65
N GLY A 178 -6.34 -15.70 -12.15
CA GLY A 178 -5.36 -16.34 -13.01
C GLY A 178 -4.69 -15.37 -13.97
N GLU A 179 -4.28 -15.90 -15.11
CA GLU A 179 -3.54 -15.15 -16.13
C GLU A 179 -4.43 -14.45 -17.15
N HIS A 180 -5.67 -14.91 -17.35
CA HIS A 180 -6.48 -14.50 -18.51
C HIS A 180 -7.87 -13.93 -18.16
N LEU A 181 -8.42 -14.24 -16.99
CA LEU A 181 -9.74 -13.76 -16.62
C LEU A 181 -9.66 -12.39 -15.96
N ALA A 182 -10.27 -11.39 -16.59
CA ALA A 182 -10.37 -10.06 -16.03
C ALA A 182 -11.74 -9.41 -16.28
N CYS A 183 -12.12 -8.48 -15.41
CA CYS A 183 -13.19 -7.52 -15.66
C CYS A 183 -13.00 -6.28 -14.79
N GLY A 184 -13.74 -5.21 -15.09
CA GLY A 184 -13.74 -3.99 -14.30
C GLY A 184 -15.13 -3.37 -14.23
N ALA A 185 -15.46 -2.75 -13.11
CA ALA A 185 -16.71 -2.02 -12.93
C ALA A 185 -16.51 -0.77 -12.09
N GLU A 186 -17.35 0.24 -12.32
CA GLU A 186 -17.43 1.42 -11.46
C GLU A 186 -17.92 1.03 -10.06
N VAL A 187 -17.35 1.67 -9.04
CA VAL A 187 -17.76 1.49 -7.65
C VAL A 187 -19.04 2.30 -7.43
N ARG A 188 -20.09 1.61 -7.00
CA ARG A 188 -21.38 2.21 -6.64
C ARG A 188 -21.25 3.00 -5.34
N ARG A 189 -22.25 3.84 -5.06
CA ARG A 189 -22.31 4.67 -3.84
C ARG A 189 -22.15 3.89 -2.53
N ASP A 190 -22.57 2.61 -2.50
CA ASP A 190 -22.44 1.73 -1.33
C ASP A 190 -21.07 1.01 -1.24
N GLY A 191 -20.11 1.42 -2.07
CA GLY A 191 -18.77 0.86 -2.17
C GLY A 191 -18.70 -0.46 -2.94
N THR A 192 -19.80 -0.93 -3.54
CA THR A 192 -19.79 -2.22 -4.26
C THR A 192 -19.53 -2.08 -5.75
N ALA A 193 -18.81 -3.05 -6.30
CA ALA A 193 -18.66 -3.25 -7.74
C ALA A 193 -18.81 -4.74 -8.05
N ALA A 194 -19.37 -5.04 -9.21
CA ALA A 194 -19.56 -6.41 -9.68
C ALA A 194 -19.49 -6.45 -11.21
N CYS A 195 -18.90 -7.51 -11.73
CA CYS A 195 -18.82 -7.78 -13.17
C CYS A 195 -18.68 -9.27 -13.43
N THR A 196 -18.78 -9.66 -14.71
CA THR A 196 -18.51 -11.02 -15.16
C THR A 196 -17.11 -11.05 -15.75
N LEU A 197 -16.27 -11.93 -15.21
CA LEU A 197 -14.95 -12.21 -15.76
C LEU A 197 -15.08 -12.76 -17.19
N PHE A 198 -14.21 -12.30 -18.08
CA PHE A 198 -14.12 -12.85 -19.43
C PHE A 198 -12.66 -13.14 -19.79
N ASP A 199 -12.45 -14.15 -20.63
CA ASP A 199 -11.16 -14.46 -21.23
C ASP A 199 -11.07 -13.75 -22.59
N GLY A 200 -10.11 -12.83 -22.73
CA GLY A 200 -9.90 -12.07 -23.97
C GLY A 200 -9.38 -12.93 -25.12
N HIS A 201 -8.87 -14.14 -24.86
CA HIS A 201 -8.17 -14.97 -25.84
C HIS A 201 -9.07 -16.04 -26.52
N ARG A 202 -10.37 -16.13 -26.20
CA ARG A 202 -11.33 -17.11 -26.77
C ARG A 202 -10.88 -18.59 -26.69
N HIS A 203 -9.84 -18.92 -25.95
CA HIS A 203 -9.47 -20.29 -25.68
C HIS A 203 -10.36 -20.82 -24.55
N GLU A 204 -10.96 -22.01 -24.74
CA GLU A 204 -11.62 -22.75 -23.67
C GLU A 204 -10.55 -23.29 -22.71
N HIS A 205 -10.00 -22.41 -21.90
CA HIS A 205 -9.24 -22.82 -20.73
C HIS A 205 -10.25 -23.09 -19.61
N SER A 206 -10.23 -24.32 -19.11
CA SER A 206 -10.92 -24.68 -17.86
C SER A 206 -10.19 -23.99 -16.70
N HIS A 207 -10.37 -22.67 -16.57
CA HIS A 207 -9.76 -21.90 -15.48
C HIS A 207 -10.40 -22.33 -14.18
N GLU A 208 -9.62 -22.97 -13.32
CA GLU A 208 -10.11 -23.45 -12.04
C GLU A 208 -10.55 -22.26 -11.17
N ALA A 209 -11.73 -22.36 -10.56
CA ALA A 209 -12.19 -21.42 -9.55
C ALA A 209 -11.26 -21.34 -8.31
N SER A 210 -10.21 -22.16 -8.25
CA SER A 210 -9.21 -22.25 -7.19
C SER A 210 -8.13 -21.15 -7.27
N GLU A 211 -7.98 -20.48 -8.42
CA GLU A 211 -6.93 -19.49 -8.62
C GLU A 211 -7.10 -18.23 -7.74
N PRO A 212 -5.99 -17.57 -7.34
CA PRO A 212 -6.06 -16.32 -6.60
C PRO A 212 -6.83 -15.24 -7.35
N MET A 213 -7.71 -14.54 -6.63
CA MET A 213 -8.43 -13.40 -7.15
C MET A 213 -7.74 -12.11 -6.69
N VAL A 214 -7.36 -11.26 -7.63
CA VAL A 214 -6.76 -9.95 -7.39
C VAL A 214 -7.82 -8.88 -7.62
N LEU A 215 -8.09 -8.08 -6.60
CA LEU A 215 -8.95 -6.90 -6.70
C LEU A 215 -8.09 -5.65 -6.56
N THR A 216 -8.21 -4.74 -7.53
CA THR A 216 -7.52 -3.45 -7.51
C THR A 216 -8.53 -2.33 -7.56
N TYR A 217 -8.58 -1.52 -6.51
CA TYR A 217 -9.34 -0.28 -6.48
C TYR A 217 -8.46 0.87 -6.98
N SER A 218 -8.99 1.66 -7.92
CA SER A 218 -8.26 2.75 -8.57
C SER A 218 -7.88 3.90 -7.64
N GLY A 219 -8.55 4.03 -6.50
CA GLY A 219 -8.52 5.26 -5.72
C GLY A 219 -9.34 6.38 -6.38
N HIS A 220 -9.37 7.54 -5.74
CA HIS A 220 -9.87 8.79 -6.30
C HIS A 220 -9.31 10.01 -5.55
N VAL A 221 -9.28 11.16 -6.21
CA VAL A 221 -8.85 12.44 -5.62
C VAL A 221 -10.07 13.34 -5.46
N ALA A 222 -10.37 13.71 -4.23
CA ALA A 222 -11.43 14.66 -3.88
C ALA A 222 -10.85 16.05 -3.59
N ALA A 223 -11.72 17.01 -3.26
CA ALA A 223 -11.33 18.38 -2.97
C ALA A 223 -10.44 18.51 -1.71
N ASP A 224 -10.73 17.74 -0.65
CA ASP A 224 -10.06 17.81 0.64
C ASP A 224 -9.24 16.56 0.99
N HIS A 225 -9.41 15.47 0.24
CA HIS A 225 -8.77 14.19 0.55
C HIS A 225 -8.45 13.38 -0.71
N ILE A 226 -7.67 12.32 -0.52
CA ILE A 226 -7.32 11.33 -1.53
C ILE A 226 -7.64 9.96 -0.94
N VAL A 227 -8.54 9.23 -1.58
CA VAL A 227 -8.70 7.81 -1.29
C VAL A 227 -7.70 7.05 -2.13
N LEU A 228 -6.76 6.40 -1.44
CA LEU A 228 -5.60 5.82 -2.08
C LEU A 228 -5.96 4.57 -2.90
N PRO A 229 -5.24 4.31 -4.00
CA PRO A 229 -5.36 3.03 -4.71
C PRO A 229 -4.96 1.88 -3.77
N MET A 230 -5.59 0.73 -3.96
CA MET A 230 -5.35 -0.43 -3.10
C MET A 230 -5.52 -1.71 -3.91
N THR A 231 -4.61 -2.66 -3.70
CA THR A 231 -4.70 -4.00 -4.27
C THR A 231 -4.83 -5.02 -3.15
N ARG A 232 -5.75 -5.98 -3.31
CA ARG A 232 -5.89 -7.11 -2.39
C ARG A 232 -5.98 -8.41 -3.15
N VAL A 233 -5.22 -9.40 -2.68
CA VAL A 233 -5.26 -10.75 -3.23
C VAL A 233 -6.01 -11.68 -2.28
N PHE A 234 -6.96 -12.42 -2.83
CA PHE A 234 -7.76 -13.41 -2.14
C PHE A 234 -7.35 -14.78 -2.67
N THR A 235 -6.67 -15.58 -1.85
CA THR A 235 -6.33 -16.96 -2.18
C THR A 235 -7.43 -17.88 -1.65
N HIS A 236 -7.98 -18.75 -2.51
CA HIS A 236 -8.89 -19.78 -2.05
C HIS A 236 -8.11 -20.81 -1.20
N GLY A 237 -8.37 -20.83 0.11
CA GLY A 237 -8.15 -22.01 0.94
C GLY A 237 -6.71 -22.52 1.11
N ILE A 238 -5.74 -21.69 1.45
CA ILE A 238 -4.76 -22.16 2.44
C ILE A 238 -5.39 -21.87 3.79
N LYS A 239 -5.92 -22.89 4.45
CA LYS A 239 -6.26 -22.81 5.87
C LYS A 239 -5.04 -22.20 6.55
N SER A 240 -5.18 -20.96 7.02
CA SER A 240 -4.28 -20.39 8.01
C SER A 240 -4.23 -21.42 9.15
N GLN A 241 -3.17 -22.21 9.21
CA GLN A 241 -2.74 -22.82 10.47
C GLN A 241 -2.35 -21.66 11.37
N ARG A 242 -3.34 -20.98 11.95
CA ARG A 242 -3.20 -20.45 13.29
C ARG A 242 -2.91 -21.68 14.14
N GLN A 243 -1.62 -21.95 14.36
CA GLN A 243 -1.19 -22.73 15.49
C GLN A 243 -1.73 -22.04 16.73
N HIS A 244 -2.93 -22.42 17.14
CA HIS A 244 -3.31 -22.37 18.54
C HIS A 244 -2.31 -23.28 19.25
N ARG A 245 -1.21 -22.71 19.73
CA ARG A 245 -0.50 -23.26 20.88
C ARG A 245 -1.47 -23.14 22.05
N SER A 246 -2.31 -24.16 22.21
CA SER A 246 -2.96 -24.45 23.47
C SER A 246 -1.84 -24.87 24.42
N THR A 247 -1.37 -23.94 25.24
CA THR A 247 -0.71 -24.26 26.50
C THR A 247 -1.71 -25.04 27.35
N LYS A 248 -1.53 -26.36 27.43
CA LYS A 248 -2.08 -27.11 28.56
C LYS A 248 -1.17 -26.82 29.76
N GLN A 249 -1.78 -26.29 30.82
CA GLN A 249 -1.28 -26.37 32.19
C GLN A 249 -1.40 -27.81 32.69
#